data_AF-A0A2A6RBE4-F1
#
_entry.id   AF-A0A2A6RBE4-F1
#
_cell.length_a   1.000
_cell.length_b   1.000
_cell.length_c   1.000
_cell.angle_alpha   90.00
_cell.angle_beta   90.00
_cell.angle_gamma   90.00
#
_symmetry.space_group_name_H-M   'P 1'
#
loop_
_entity.id
_entity.type
_entity.pdbx_description
1 polymer ?
#
loop_
_entity_poly.entity_id
_entity_poly.type
_entity_poly.pdbx_seq_one_letter_code
_entity_poly.pdbx_strand_id
1 'polypeptide(L)'
;MSASIVRYIAYWPANLAFVLLSYLLSPALAALSVLTGSRLPGVLQWFSTLDADLDGGVSQRVRGYEAGLTGLRLWWQRTCWICRNPAHGWQSRLLGMPAAGTVIIEQQISEVPKNQWYVMETARGTRFFCWKRDQPLIGGFYLKIWLGWVNKSYDGRNHHYAFQLAPKRR
;
A
#
# COMPACT_ATOMS: atom_id res chain seq x y z
N MET A 1 6.51 -21.45 -13.58
CA MET A 1 6.13 -20.26 -12.78
C MET A 1 6.02 -19.07 -13.72
N SER A 2 4.94 -18.28 -13.68
CA SER A 2 4.79 -17.15 -14.61
C SER A 2 5.87 -16.09 -14.35
N ALA A 3 6.28 -15.36 -15.40
CA ALA A 3 7.30 -14.31 -15.28
C ALA A 3 6.92 -13.22 -14.26
N SER A 4 5.61 -12.95 -14.11
CA SER A 4 5.08 -12.00 -13.12
C SER A 4 5.26 -12.49 -11.67
N ILE A 5 5.12 -13.79 -11.41
CA ILE A 5 5.35 -14.37 -10.08
C ILE A 5 6.84 -14.34 -9.75
N VAL A 6 7.72 -14.67 -10.70
CA VAL A 6 9.17 -14.56 -10.51
C VAL A 6 9.56 -13.13 -10.15
N ARG A 7 9.06 -12.14 -10.91
CA ARG A 7 9.28 -10.71 -10.63
C ARG A 7 8.79 -10.32 -9.24
N TYR A 8 7.60 -10.78 -8.86
CA TYR A 8 7.04 -10.50 -7.54
C TYR A 8 7.95 -11.01 -6.41
N ILE A 9 8.39 -12.27 -6.51
CA ILE A 9 9.28 -12.88 -5.52
C ILE A 9 10.64 -12.17 -5.51
N ALA A 10 11.16 -11.77 -6.66
CA ALA A 10 12.43 -11.04 -6.75
C ALA A 10 12.38 -9.67 -6.04
N TYR A 11 11.24 -8.97 -6.09
CA TYR A 11 11.05 -7.68 -5.41
C TYR A 11 10.77 -7.83 -3.91
N TRP A 12 10.39 -9.02 -3.47
CA TRP A 12 9.90 -9.25 -2.11
C TRP A 12 10.92 -8.91 -1.01
N PRO A 13 12.21 -9.32 -1.07
CA PRO A 13 13.19 -8.96 -0.04
C PRO A 13 13.40 -7.45 0.10
N ALA A 14 13.53 -6.75 -1.02
CA ALA A 14 13.70 -5.29 -1.03
C ALA A 14 12.46 -4.59 -0.48
N ASN A 15 11.25 -5.05 -0.85
CA ASN A 15 10.01 -4.51 -0.30
C ASN A 15 9.92 -4.72 1.22
N LEU A 16 10.26 -5.91 1.74
CA LEU A 16 10.25 -6.15 3.18
C LEU A 16 11.24 -5.25 3.92
N ALA A 17 12.44 -5.05 3.38
CA ALA A 17 13.42 -4.13 3.95
C ALA A 17 12.87 -2.70 4.04
N PHE A 18 12.25 -2.19 2.97
CA PHE A 18 11.64 -0.86 2.96
C PHE A 18 10.44 -0.73 3.90
N VAL A 19 9.61 -1.76 4.03
CA VAL A 19 8.50 -1.78 4.99
C VAL A 19 9.02 -1.71 6.43
N LEU A 20 10.04 -2.51 6.76
CA LEU A 20 10.68 -2.48 8.08
C LEU A 20 11.32 -1.12 8.37
N LEU A 21 12.04 -0.57 7.39
CA LEU A 21 12.58 0.78 7.46
C LEU A 21 11.47 1.83 7.67
N SER A 22 10.33 1.68 7.01
CA SER A 22 9.19 2.58 7.19
C SER A 22 8.69 2.59 8.63
N TYR A 23 8.59 1.42 9.27
CA TYR A 23 8.21 1.33 10.69
C TYR A 23 9.26 1.97 11.59
N LEU A 24 10.53 1.61 11.39
CA LEU A 24 11.65 2.11 12.19
C LEU A 24 11.80 3.64 12.10
N LEU A 25 11.69 4.19 10.90
CA LEU A 25 11.91 5.61 10.62
C LEU A 25 10.66 6.46 10.80
N SER A 26 9.47 5.85 10.97
CA SER A 26 8.20 6.58 11.02
C SER A 26 8.19 7.77 12.00
N PRO A 27 8.74 7.68 13.23
CA PRO A 27 8.68 8.81 14.16
C PRO A 27 9.60 9.96 13.72
N ALA A 28 10.77 9.65 13.15
CA ALA A 28 11.70 10.66 12.64
C ALA A 28 11.17 11.34 11.37
N LEU A 29 10.58 10.58 10.46
CA LEU A 29 9.94 11.11 9.24
C LEU A 29 8.73 11.99 9.60
N ALA A 30 7.93 11.57 10.58
CA ALA A 30 6.83 12.38 11.09
C ALA A 30 7.33 13.67 11.73
N ALA A 31 8.41 13.64 12.51
CA ALA A 31 9.00 14.83 13.11
C ALA A 31 9.49 15.81 12.04
N LEU A 32 10.19 15.32 11.00
CA LEU A 32 10.57 16.13 9.85
C LEU A 32 9.35 16.80 9.21
N SER A 33 8.26 16.05 8.99
CA SER A 33 7.04 16.61 8.39
C SER A 33 6.38 17.70 9.24
N VAL A 34 6.50 17.63 10.57
CA VAL A 34 5.97 18.71 11.44
C VAL A 34 6.73 20.02 11.18
N LEU A 35 8.01 19.92 10.82
CA LEU A 35 8.86 21.08 10.50
C LEU A 35 8.73 21.54 9.04
N THR A 36 8.56 20.61 8.10
CA THR A 36 8.65 20.90 6.65
C THR A 36 7.30 20.85 5.92
N GLY A 37 6.21 20.52 6.61
CA GLY A 37 4.88 20.36 6.03
C GLY A 37 4.43 18.90 5.86
N SER A 38 3.17 18.70 5.49
CA SER A 38 2.51 17.39 5.48
C SER A 38 3.04 16.39 4.45
N ARG A 39 3.92 16.81 3.53
CA ARG A 39 4.57 15.94 2.53
C ARG A 39 6.05 15.79 2.81
N LEU A 40 6.53 14.55 2.69
CA LEU A 40 7.96 14.25 2.82
C LEU A 40 8.69 14.68 1.53
N PRO A 41 9.85 15.36 1.63
CA PRO A 41 10.57 15.83 0.46
C PRO A 41 11.31 14.72 -0.27
N GLY A 42 11.45 14.85 -1.59
CA GLY A 42 12.35 14.05 -2.42
C GLY A 42 12.19 12.55 -2.26
N VAL A 43 13.30 11.86 -1.95
CA VAL A 43 13.35 10.40 -1.79
C VAL A 43 12.57 9.90 -0.57
N LEU A 44 12.32 10.75 0.44
CA LEU A 44 11.57 10.37 1.63
C LEU A 44 10.09 10.11 1.32
N GLN A 45 9.61 10.64 0.19
CA GLN A 45 8.28 10.33 -0.34
C GLN A 45 8.09 8.83 -0.64
N TRP A 46 9.16 8.03 -0.72
CA TRP A 46 9.07 6.57 -0.79
C TRP A 46 8.41 5.95 0.45
N PHE A 47 8.47 6.61 1.61
CA PHE A 47 7.91 6.14 2.87
C PHE A 47 6.51 6.70 3.16
N SER A 48 5.92 7.46 2.26
CA SER A 48 4.59 8.04 2.42
C SER A 48 3.71 7.80 1.19
N THR A 49 2.41 7.99 1.38
CA THR A 49 1.37 7.89 0.34
C THR A 49 1.60 8.92 -0.77
N LEU A 50 1.24 8.58 -2.01
CA LEU A 50 1.39 9.48 -3.18
C LEU A 50 0.09 10.18 -3.54
N ASP A 51 -1.01 9.55 -3.19
CA ASP A 51 -2.40 9.96 -3.38
C ASP A 51 -2.94 10.79 -2.20
N ALA A 52 -2.20 10.83 -1.08
CA ALA A 52 -2.50 11.66 0.07
C ALA A 52 -1.21 12.12 0.75
N ASP A 53 -1.26 13.23 1.49
CA ASP A 53 -0.18 13.63 2.38
C ASP A 53 -0.25 12.88 3.72
N LEU A 54 0.62 13.22 4.68
CA LEU A 54 0.65 12.55 5.98
C LEU A 54 -0.58 12.83 6.87
N ASP A 55 -1.42 13.79 6.49
CA ASP A 55 -2.70 14.08 7.15
C ASP A 55 -3.87 13.42 6.41
N GLY A 56 -3.58 12.56 5.42
CA GLY A 56 -4.55 11.88 4.56
C GLY A 56 -5.66 11.14 5.32
N GLY A 57 -5.38 10.63 6.53
CA GLY A 57 -6.38 9.97 7.37
C GLY A 57 -7.57 10.86 7.73
N VAL A 58 -7.36 12.18 7.83
CA VAL A 58 -8.44 13.15 8.05
C VAL A 58 -9.37 13.19 6.83
N SER A 59 -8.80 13.40 5.64
CA SER A 59 -9.57 13.44 4.38
C SER A 59 -10.30 12.13 4.08
N GLN A 60 -9.67 11.00 4.44
CA GLN A 60 -10.20 9.66 4.25
C GLN A 60 -11.12 9.18 5.40
N ARG A 61 -11.41 10.06 6.38
CA ARG A 61 -12.27 9.75 7.55
C ARG A 61 -11.85 8.48 8.28
N VAL A 62 -10.54 8.26 8.40
CA VAL A 62 -9.99 7.12 9.15
C VAL A 62 -10.23 7.36 10.64
N ARG A 63 -10.86 6.39 11.31
CA ARG A 63 -11.12 6.47 12.75
C ARG A 63 -9.84 6.80 13.53
N GLY A 64 -9.91 7.81 14.40
CA GLY A 64 -8.80 8.26 15.25
C GLY A 64 -7.91 9.34 14.62
N TYR A 65 -8.21 9.82 13.40
CA TYR A 65 -7.53 10.95 12.78
C TYR A 65 -8.37 12.22 12.97
N GLU A 66 -7.74 13.28 13.46
CA GLU A 66 -8.37 14.57 13.77
C GLU A 66 -7.71 15.71 12.97
N ALA A 67 -8.54 16.68 12.56
CA ALA A 67 -8.08 17.92 11.93
C ALA A 67 -7.53 18.91 12.97
N GLY A 68 -6.67 19.82 12.54
CA GLY A 68 -6.19 20.94 13.38
C GLY A 68 -5.23 20.56 14.50
N LEU A 69 -4.70 19.34 14.51
CA LEU A 69 -3.68 18.92 15.48
C LEU A 69 -2.34 19.64 15.26
N THR A 70 -1.60 19.87 16.33
CA THR A 70 -0.25 20.45 16.32
C THR A 70 0.70 19.68 17.25
N GLY A 71 2.00 19.98 17.17
CA GLY A 71 3.03 19.47 18.09
C GLY A 71 3.08 17.93 18.16
N LEU A 72 3.16 17.40 19.39
CA LEU A 72 3.26 15.96 19.64
C LEU A 72 2.05 15.16 19.14
N ARG A 73 0.85 15.73 19.18
CA ARG A 73 -0.37 15.05 18.70
C ARG A 73 -0.33 14.88 17.18
N LEU A 74 0.06 15.93 16.46
CA LEU A 74 0.25 15.87 15.01
C LEU A 74 1.38 14.91 14.63
N TRP A 75 2.51 14.99 15.32
CA TRP A 75 3.63 14.07 15.15
C TRP A 75 3.20 12.61 15.29
N TRP A 76 2.46 12.27 16.35
CA TRP A 76 2.00 10.91 16.58
C TRP A 76 1.01 10.45 15.50
N GLN A 77 0.07 11.31 15.10
CA GLN A 77 -0.88 11.01 14.02
C GLN A 77 -0.16 10.69 12.70
N ARG A 78 0.84 11.50 12.33
CA ARG A 78 1.61 11.28 11.11
C ARG A 78 2.53 10.06 11.20
N THR A 79 3.07 9.75 12.39
CA THR A 79 3.79 8.50 12.67
C THR A 79 2.88 7.31 12.39
N CYS A 80 1.67 7.33 12.95
CA CYS A 80 0.64 6.31 12.72
C CYS A 80 0.24 6.21 11.23
N TRP A 81 0.22 7.31 10.49
CA TRP A 81 -0.09 7.31 9.06
C TRP A 81 0.96 6.57 8.24
N ILE A 82 2.24 6.84 8.50
CA ILE A 82 3.36 6.15 7.86
C ILE A 82 3.30 4.65 8.18
N CYS A 83 3.08 4.29 9.46
CA CYS A 83 2.93 2.90 9.87
C CYS A 83 1.71 2.21 9.24
N ARG A 84 0.62 2.94 8.98
CA ARG A 84 -0.55 2.42 8.29
C ARG A 84 -0.28 2.14 6.81
N ASN A 85 0.61 2.92 6.19
CA ASN A 85 0.93 2.86 4.76
C ASN A 85 2.45 2.74 4.53
N PRO A 86 3.10 1.68 5.06
CA PRO A 86 4.55 1.58 5.07
C PRO A 86 5.09 1.44 3.64
N ALA A 87 6.14 2.21 3.32
CA ALA A 87 6.80 2.19 2.02
C ALA A 87 5.86 2.42 0.82
N HIS A 88 4.77 3.18 1.00
CA HIS A 88 3.74 3.30 -0.02
C HIS A 88 4.28 3.90 -1.33
N GLY A 89 5.06 4.99 -1.24
CA GLY A 89 5.65 5.61 -2.42
C GLY A 89 6.65 4.71 -3.14
N TRP A 90 7.41 3.90 -2.42
CA TRP A 90 8.32 2.88 -2.96
C TRP A 90 7.54 1.81 -3.74
N GLN A 91 6.50 1.25 -3.12
CA GLN A 91 5.65 0.22 -3.70
C GLN A 91 4.87 0.69 -4.93
N SER A 92 4.48 1.97 -5.00
CA SER A 92 3.81 2.54 -6.17
C SER A 92 4.79 2.99 -7.26
N ARG A 93 5.86 3.75 -6.94
CA ARG A 93 6.75 4.34 -7.96
C ARG A 93 7.76 3.37 -8.53
N LEU A 94 8.38 2.55 -7.68
CA LEU A 94 9.54 1.74 -8.07
C LEU A 94 9.13 0.30 -8.38
N LEU A 95 8.27 -0.28 -7.54
CA LEU A 95 7.81 -1.65 -7.74
C LEU A 95 6.48 -1.74 -8.50
N GLY A 96 5.76 -0.63 -8.61
CA GLY A 96 4.45 -0.58 -9.23
C GLY A 96 4.48 -0.89 -10.73
N MET A 97 3.34 -1.28 -11.27
CA MET A 97 3.16 -1.40 -12.71
C MET A 97 2.43 -0.16 -13.25
N PRO A 98 2.71 0.29 -14.48
CA PRO A 98 2.04 1.45 -15.04
C PRO A 98 0.53 1.23 -15.16
N ALA A 99 -0.26 2.26 -14.90
CA ALA A 99 -1.71 2.24 -15.08
C ALA A 99 -2.14 2.56 -16.51
N ALA A 100 -1.37 3.40 -17.20
CA ALA A 100 -1.67 3.83 -18.56
C ALA A 100 -1.71 2.63 -19.52
N GLY A 101 -2.88 2.40 -20.12
CA GLY A 101 -3.12 1.31 -21.06
C GLY A 101 -3.07 -0.09 -20.44
N THR A 102 -3.14 -0.20 -19.12
CA THR A 102 -3.26 -1.49 -18.45
C THR A 102 -4.71 -1.95 -18.42
N VAL A 103 -4.94 -3.19 -18.84
CA VAL A 103 -6.27 -3.82 -18.88
C VAL A 103 -6.29 -5.10 -18.04
N ILE A 104 -7.46 -5.45 -17.50
CA ILE A 104 -7.69 -6.74 -16.86
C ILE A 104 -8.04 -7.73 -17.97
N ILE A 105 -7.22 -8.76 -18.17
CA ILE A 105 -7.42 -9.79 -19.19
C ILE A 105 -8.06 -11.07 -18.63
N GLU A 106 -7.98 -11.26 -17.31
CA GLU A 106 -8.64 -12.35 -16.60
C GLU A 106 -9.08 -11.85 -15.22
N GLN A 107 -10.31 -12.21 -14.80
CA GLN A 107 -10.76 -11.98 -13.44
C GLN A 107 -11.54 -13.19 -12.90
N GLN A 108 -11.35 -13.47 -11.62
CA GLN A 108 -12.16 -14.42 -10.87
C GLN A 108 -12.46 -13.82 -9.50
N ILE A 109 -13.74 -13.64 -9.18
CA ILE A 109 -14.19 -13.01 -7.94
C ILE A 109 -15.22 -13.89 -7.27
N SER A 110 -15.06 -14.13 -5.98
CA SER A 110 -16.08 -14.71 -5.11
C SER A 110 -16.26 -13.85 -3.87
N GLU A 111 -17.49 -13.79 -3.33
CA GLU A 111 -17.80 -13.01 -2.13
C GLU A 111 -17.73 -13.85 -0.84
N VAL A 112 -17.92 -15.17 -0.93
CA VAL A 112 -17.96 -16.06 0.24
C VAL A 112 -17.10 -17.31 0.01
N PRO A 113 -15.85 -17.36 0.54
CA PRO A 113 -15.11 -16.24 1.11
C PRO A 113 -14.74 -15.19 0.04
N LYS A 114 -14.43 -13.97 0.48
CA LYS A 114 -13.97 -12.93 -0.42
C LYS A 114 -12.63 -13.34 -1.02
N ASN A 115 -12.62 -13.60 -2.33
CA ASN A 115 -11.43 -13.98 -3.09
C ASN A 115 -11.46 -13.21 -4.40
N GLN A 116 -10.34 -12.60 -4.77
CA GLN A 116 -10.21 -11.87 -6.01
C GLN A 116 -8.88 -12.23 -6.66
N TRP A 117 -8.95 -12.77 -7.86
CA TRP A 117 -7.81 -13.01 -8.73
C TRP A 117 -7.96 -12.14 -9.97
N TYR A 118 -6.90 -11.44 -10.34
CA TYR A 118 -6.83 -10.67 -11.57
C TYR A 118 -5.52 -10.97 -12.28
N VAL A 119 -5.57 -11.08 -13.59
CA VAL A 119 -4.42 -10.96 -14.47
C VAL A 119 -4.57 -9.67 -15.25
N MET A 120 -3.55 -8.82 -15.17
CA MET A 120 -3.52 -7.52 -15.80
C MET A 120 -2.40 -7.48 -16.82
N GLU A 121 -2.64 -6.87 -17.96
CA GLU A 121 -1.67 -6.72 -19.03
C GLU A 121 -1.48 -5.24 -19.34
N THR A 122 -0.22 -4.80 -19.30
CA THR A 122 0.15 -3.42 -19.67
C THR A 122 0.10 -3.24 -21.19
N ALA A 123 0.11 -1.99 -21.66
CA ALA A 123 0.18 -1.66 -23.09
C ALA A 123 1.37 -2.30 -23.85
N ARG A 124 2.41 -2.74 -23.13
CA ARG A 124 3.59 -3.44 -23.69
C ARG A 124 3.47 -4.97 -23.65
N GLY A 125 2.29 -5.52 -23.37
CA GLY A 125 2.05 -6.96 -23.24
C GLY A 125 2.66 -7.60 -21.98
N THR A 126 3.19 -6.81 -21.05
CA THR A 126 3.74 -7.34 -19.79
C THR A 126 2.61 -7.65 -18.83
N ARG A 127 2.57 -8.90 -18.34
CA ARG A 127 1.54 -9.38 -17.42
C ARG A 127 1.92 -9.21 -15.95
N PHE A 128 0.92 -8.96 -15.14
CA PHE A 128 0.97 -8.85 -13.70
C PHE A 128 -0.24 -9.56 -13.10
N PHE A 129 -0.17 -9.92 -11.83
CA PHE A 129 -1.27 -10.56 -11.13
C PHE A 129 -1.66 -9.77 -9.89
N CYS A 130 -2.90 -9.92 -9.46
CA CYS A 130 -3.38 -9.49 -8.16
C CYS A 130 -4.11 -10.66 -7.53
N TRP A 131 -3.76 -10.99 -6.29
CA TRP A 131 -4.51 -11.94 -5.50
C TRP A 131 -4.88 -11.35 -4.15
N LYS A 132 -6.17 -11.36 -3.84
CA LYS A 132 -6.74 -10.91 -2.55
C LYS A 132 -7.61 -12.02 -1.99
N ARG A 133 -7.45 -12.32 -0.70
CA ARG A 133 -8.29 -13.29 0.00
C ARG A 133 -8.54 -12.87 1.43
N ASP A 134 -9.79 -12.89 1.85
CA ASP A 134 -10.16 -12.82 3.25
C ASP A 134 -10.41 -14.24 3.74
N GLN A 135 -9.38 -14.88 4.30
CA GLN A 135 -9.45 -16.25 4.79
C GLN A 135 -10.14 -16.27 6.16
N PRO A 136 -11.33 -16.88 6.31
CA PRO A 136 -11.98 -16.98 7.61
C PRO A 136 -11.10 -17.70 8.62
N LEU A 137 -11.10 -17.19 9.85
CA LEU A 137 -10.49 -17.78 11.03
C LEU A 137 -11.57 -18.00 12.11
N ILE A 138 -11.19 -18.65 13.20
CA ILE A 138 -12.08 -18.92 14.34
C ILE A 138 -12.45 -17.59 15.04
N GLY A 139 -13.64 -17.52 15.64
CA GLY A 139 -14.02 -16.40 16.54
C GLY A 139 -14.37 -15.09 15.83
N GLY A 140 -14.81 -15.14 14.57
CA GLY A 140 -15.15 -13.94 13.78
C GLY A 140 -13.93 -13.19 13.25
N PHE A 141 -12.74 -13.76 13.37
CA PHE A 141 -11.52 -13.25 12.74
C PHE A 141 -11.40 -13.72 11.29
N TYR A 142 -10.62 -12.99 10.51
CA TYR A 142 -10.17 -13.41 9.19
C TYR A 142 -8.74 -12.94 8.95
N LEU A 143 -7.96 -13.70 8.18
CA LEU A 143 -6.68 -13.26 7.68
C LEU A 143 -6.89 -12.59 6.32
N LYS A 144 -6.64 -11.29 6.26
CA LYS A 144 -6.55 -10.56 5.00
C LYS A 144 -5.21 -10.86 4.34
N ILE A 145 -5.27 -11.40 3.14
CA ILE A 145 -4.12 -11.72 2.29
C ILE A 145 -4.21 -10.86 1.04
N TRP A 146 -3.12 -10.19 0.69
CA TRP A 146 -3.01 -9.42 -0.54
C TRP A 146 -1.62 -9.55 -1.11
N LEU A 147 -1.52 -10.17 -2.29
CA LEU A 147 -0.28 -10.39 -3.03
C LEU A 147 -0.41 -9.83 -4.46
N GLY A 148 0.72 -9.47 -5.06
CA GLY A 148 0.81 -9.00 -6.44
C GLY A 148 0.66 -7.48 -6.56
N TRP A 149 0.04 -7.01 -7.63
CA TRP A 149 -0.16 -5.59 -7.91
C TRP A 149 -1.63 -5.23 -7.75
N VAL A 150 -1.94 -4.10 -7.12
CA VAL A 150 -3.32 -3.69 -6.86
C VAL A 150 -4.05 -3.40 -8.16
N ASN A 151 -5.22 -3.98 -8.38
CA ASN A 151 -6.04 -3.70 -9.57
C ASN A 151 -6.55 -2.25 -9.70
N LYS A 152 -6.34 -1.41 -8.68
CA LYS A 152 -6.64 0.02 -8.69
C LYS A 152 -5.34 0.84 -8.70
N SER A 153 -5.28 1.88 -9.53
CA SER A 153 -4.25 2.90 -9.42
C SER A 153 -4.75 4.03 -8.52
N TYR A 154 -4.15 4.18 -7.33
CA TYR A 154 -4.59 5.19 -6.35
C TYR A 154 -4.19 6.60 -6.76
N ASP A 155 -3.00 6.76 -7.34
CA ASP A 155 -2.45 8.04 -7.82
C ASP A 155 -2.69 8.27 -9.33
N GLY A 156 -3.41 7.36 -10.00
CA GLY A 156 -3.67 7.37 -11.44
C GLY A 156 -2.45 7.05 -12.30
N ARG A 157 -1.27 6.82 -11.73
CA ARG A 157 -0.01 6.58 -12.45
C ARG A 157 0.37 5.11 -12.44
N ASN A 158 0.36 4.51 -11.26
CA ASN A 158 0.79 3.12 -11.09
C ASN A 158 -0.22 2.31 -10.28
N HIS A 159 -0.26 1.03 -10.58
CA HIS A 159 -0.85 0.00 -9.73
C HIS A 159 0.18 -0.46 -8.73
N HIS A 160 -0.18 -0.36 -7.46
CA HIS A 160 0.70 -0.51 -6.32
C HIS A 160 1.18 -1.95 -6.13
N TYR A 161 2.46 -2.17 -5.82
CA TYR A 161 2.93 -3.48 -5.36
C TYR A 161 2.42 -3.77 -3.95
N ALA A 162 1.75 -4.90 -3.74
CA ALA A 162 1.13 -5.26 -2.47
C ALA A 162 1.68 -6.58 -1.91
N PHE A 163 2.11 -6.51 -0.65
CA PHE A 163 2.31 -7.65 0.23
C PHE A 163 1.66 -7.34 1.57
N GLN A 164 0.49 -7.92 1.84
CA GLN A 164 -0.23 -7.75 3.10
C GLN A 164 -0.68 -9.10 3.65
N LEU A 165 -0.33 -9.34 4.90
CA LEU A 165 -0.87 -10.40 5.74
C LEU A 165 -1.31 -9.74 7.04
N ALA A 166 -2.62 -9.64 7.26
CA ALA A 166 -3.14 -8.94 8.42
C ALA A 166 -4.34 -9.67 9.03
N PRO A 167 -4.29 -10.11 10.29
CA PRO A 167 -5.48 -10.56 11.00
C PRO A 167 -6.43 -9.36 11.17
N LYS A 168 -7.71 -9.62 10.96
CA LYS A 168 -8.81 -8.66 11.06
C LYS A 168 -9.99 -9.32 11.76
N ARG A 169 -10.85 -8.51 12.34
CA ARG A 169 -12.12 -8.94 12.94
C ARG A 169 -13.26 -8.44 12.04
N ARG A 170 -14.28 -9.27 11.83
CA ARG A 170 -15.51 -8.86 11.14
C ARG A 170 -16.29 -7.84 11.96
#